data_AF-A0A943HGP3-F1
#
_entry.id   AF-A0A943HGP3-F1
#
_cell.length_a   1.000
_cell.length_b   1.000
_cell.length_c   1.000
_cell.angle_alpha   90.00
_cell.angle_beta   90.00
_cell.angle_gamma   90.00
#
_symmetry.space_group_name_H-M   'P 1'
#
loop_
_entity.id
_entity.type
_entity.pdbx_description
1 polymer ?
#
loop_
_entity_poly.entity_id
_entity_poly.type
_entity_poly.pdbx_seq_one_letter_code
_entity_poly.pdbx_strand_id
1 'polypeptide(L)'
;MEQVKTFYRRYRWLFLAAAYLVVFAVGVLYLRVTISIPPEGDDKLTLNRWMYDFQRMPFWQYLLQDLQGRLRYFTLQEVRFFPFHYPNAVALLFYGSLSHYRLYIIAWTGAAAFLVSRVAARFGSGDALALGGFTLAMAAAPIWNEGMYSYYAVPQRALFWAMAAWLCLFGWENSHRRGWAAAAALLSFVACGTYEIGYMFAALAFVVWCLRARSVKAGLFNTAPALGGMGVALIFHMLCGRSGGTGNEVSLDIPQVLRVLVQQMAASIPGLNSRILQEDCGVLSNGDRLWPLVLGVLAGLLLFFAVPRKKLNRKMLGAAAGFGLAVWALPALLLALSARYQAPGAITWKWGYIPAAASSIGFALVVAVLLAALAGACRKLPQILSILARLGLTAALAAGLCLNGSYLRGVVRTHHAENLDNYQFFVRTIQSGLADAVQPGDLILCNENVWDSNADAETAFFSRFTGRGLHAAVLGTTYDAPAGNTYAYQTYRKYGGYDLAWCGRLQSADSDLMDGVQVYVQSACVPDNAVIKYKVRLADGTEEARAICLLDCTQTPRDANGDYLATVEDSGIVNAKLMIWDG
;
A
#
# COMPACT_ATOMS: atom_id res chain seq x y z
N MET A 1 36.93 -6.38 31.33
CA MET A 1 35.65 -5.61 31.43
C MET A 1 35.78 -4.16 30.94
N GLU A 2 36.80 -3.41 31.38
CA GLU A 2 37.09 -2.02 30.92
C GLU A 2 37.28 -1.92 29.39
N GLN A 3 38.13 -2.77 28.80
CA GLN A 3 38.35 -2.81 27.34
C GLN A 3 37.06 -3.05 26.53
N VAL A 4 36.17 -3.91 27.03
CA VAL A 4 34.86 -4.20 26.40
C VAL A 4 33.92 -2.98 26.47
N LYS A 5 33.92 -2.25 27.59
CA LYS A 5 33.15 -1.00 27.73
C LYS A 5 33.68 0.09 26.79
N THR A 6 35.01 0.23 26.68
CA THR A 6 35.67 1.20 25.79
C THR A 6 35.41 0.86 24.32
N PHE A 7 35.50 -0.42 23.95
CA PHE A 7 35.13 -0.91 22.62
C PHE A 7 33.67 -0.61 22.28
N TYR A 8 32.74 -0.97 23.17
CA TYR A 8 31.31 -0.71 22.96
C TYR A 8 31.02 0.80 22.85
N ARG A 9 31.70 1.65 23.63
CA ARG A 9 31.52 3.10 23.57
C ARG A 9 32.02 3.69 22.26
N ARG A 10 33.14 3.18 21.73
CA ARG A 10 33.73 3.59 20.43
C ARG A 10 32.86 3.17 19.23
N TYR A 11 32.29 1.96 19.27
CA TYR A 11 31.52 1.39 18.15
C TYR A 11 30.00 1.39 18.36
N ARG A 12 29.51 2.14 19.35
CA ARG A 12 28.08 2.20 19.71
C ARG A 12 27.15 2.50 18.52
N TRP A 13 27.59 3.35 17.60
CA TRP A 13 26.81 3.73 16.42
C TRP A 13 26.68 2.57 15.43
N LEU A 14 27.71 1.73 15.26
CA LEU A 14 27.65 0.52 14.44
C LEU A 14 26.69 -0.50 15.03
N PHE A 15 26.75 -0.74 16.35
CA PHE A 15 25.81 -1.63 17.03
C PHE A 15 24.37 -1.15 16.88
N LEU A 16 24.14 0.16 16.99
CA LEU A 16 22.82 0.73 16.80
C LEU A 16 22.34 0.55 15.36
N ALA A 17 23.19 0.82 14.37
CA ALA A 17 22.87 0.61 12.95
C ALA A 17 22.54 -0.87 12.66
N ALA A 18 23.37 -1.79 13.14
CA ALA A 18 23.12 -3.23 13.03
C ALA A 18 21.80 -3.64 13.68
N ALA A 19 21.47 -3.09 14.86
CA ALA A 19 20.21 -3.39 15.53
C ALA A 19 18.99 -2.88 14.76
N TYR A 20 19.05 -1.67 14.17
CA TYR A 20 18.01 -1.19 13.27
C TYR A 20 17.86 -2.08 12.03
N LEU A 21 18.96 -2.52 11.42
CA LEU A 21 18.95 -3.41 10.27
C LEU A 21 18.33 -4.78 10.60
N VAL A 22 18.67 -5.37 11.75
CA VAL A 22 18.08 -6.63 12.20
C VAL A 22 16.58 -6.48 12.41
N VAL A 23 16.13 -5.44 13.12
CA VAL A 23 14.70 -5.18 13.32
C VAL A 23 14.00 -4.96 11.99
N PHE A 24 14.62 -4.21 11.08
CA PHE A 24 14.06 -3.97 9.75
C PHE A 24 13.93 -5.27 8.95
N ALA A 25 14.95 -6.12 8.93
CA ALA A 25 14.91 -7.41 8.25
C ALA A 25 13.80 -8.33 8.79
N VAL A 26 13.65 -8.43 10.12
CA VAL A 26 12.54 -9.16 10.75
C VAL A 26 11.19 -8.51 10.39
N GLY A 27 11.13 -7.18 10.39
CA GLY A 27 9.95 -6.42 9.98
C GLY A 27 9.55 -6.69 8.53
N VAL A 28 10.50 -6.78 7.60
CA VAL A 28 10.25 -7.18 6.20
C VAL A 28 9.64 -8.58 6.16
N LEU A 29 10.18 -9.53 6.93
CA LEU A 29 9.65 -10.89 6.99
C LEU A 29 8.25 -10.97 7.64
N TYR A 30 7.95 -10.05 8.55
CA TYR A 30 6.60 -9.86 9.09
C TYR A 30 5.64 -9.31 8.03
N LEU A 31 6.03 -8.25 7.33
CA LEU A 31 5.18 -7.53 6.38
C LEU A 31 5.07 -8.20 5.00
N ARG A 32 5.96 -9.14 4.67
CA ARG A 32 5.97 -9.82 3.36
C ARG A 32 4.66 -10.51 3.00
N VAL A 33 3.74 -10.72 3.94
CA VAL A 33 2.39 -11.23 3.64
C VAL A 33 1.67 -10.33 2.63
N THR A 34 1.98 -9.02 2.60
CA THR A 34 1.39 -8.07 1.65
C THR A 34 1.88 -8.24 0.20
N ILE A 35 2.95 -9.03 -0.01
CA ILE A 35 3.40 -9.43 -1.35
C ILE A 35 2.36 -10.32 -2.04
N SER A 36 1.60 -11.08 -1.26
CA SER A 36 0.55 -11.99 -1.73
C SER A 36 -0.83 -11.32 -1.78
N ILE A 37 -0.89 -10.00 -1.95
CA ILE A 37 -2.15 -9.26 -2.11
C ILE A 37 -2.16 -8.68 -3.53
N PRO A 38 -3.23 -8.90 -4.34
CA PRO A 38 -3.35 -8.28 -5.66
C PRO A 38 -3.33 -6.74 -5.55
N PRO A 39 -3.07 -5.99 -6.64
CA PRO A 39 -3.17 -4.53 -6.60
C PRO A 39 -4.53 -4.09 -6.03
N GLU A 40 -4.56 -3.06 -5.17
CA GLU A 40 -5.79 -2.54 -4.54
C GLU A 40 -5.89 -1.03 -4.69
N GLY A 41 -7.11 -0.49 -4.59
CA GLY A 41 -7.38 0.95 -4.78
C GLY A 41 -6.93 1.46 -6.16
N ASP A 42 -6.46 2.71 -6.20
CA ASP A 42 -6.02 3.38 -7.44
C ASP A 42 -4.86 2.67 -8.14
N ASP A 43 -4.15 1.76 -7.45
CA ASP A 43 -3.07 0.97 -8.05
C ASP A 43 -3.61 0.05 -9.15
N LYS A 44 -4.89 -0.38 -9.09
CA LYS A 44 -5.52 -1.20 -10.15
C LYS A 44 -5.56 -0.49 -11.50
N LEU A 45 -5.57 0.84 -11.52
CA LEU A 45 -5.43 1.65 -12.74
C LEU A 45 -3.98 2.10 -12.95
N THR A 46 -3.45 2.84 -11.98
CA THR A 46 -2.24 3.65 -12.17
C THR A 46 -0.98 2.81 -12.34
N LEU A 47 -0.88 1.68 -11.64
CA LEU A 47 0.28 0.78 -11.76
C LEU A 47 0.28 0.12 -13.15
N ASN A 48 -0.89 -0.27 -13.64
CA ASN A 48 -1.01 -0.92 -14.94
C ASN A 48 -0.59 0.01 -16.06
N ARG A 49 -1.08 1.25 -16.03
CA ARG A 49 -0.74 2.29 -17.00
C ARG A 49 0.76 2.57 -17.07
N TRP A 50 1.41 2.81 -15.93
CA TRP A 50 2.84 3.12 -15.95
C TRP A 50 3.70 1.93 -16.35
N MET A 51 3.34 0.72 -15.94
CA MET A 51 4.09 -0.47 -16.34
C MET A 51 3.96 -0.74 -17.83
N TYR A 52 2.79 -0.50 -18.41
CA TYR A 52 2.60 -0.58 -19.85
C TYR A 52 3.48 0.43 -20.60
N ASP A 53 3.43 1.72 -20.23
CA ASP A 53 4.25 2.76 -20.87
C ASP A 53 5.75 2.48 -20.71
N PHE A 54 6.18 2.13 -19.50
CA PHE A 54 7.57 1.88 -19.15
C PHE A 54 8.18 0.68 -19.88
N GLN A 55 7.40 -0.39 -20.12
CA GLN A 55 7.88 -1.58 -20.82
C GLN A 55 8.07 -1.37 -22.33
N ARG A 56 7.39 -0.37 -22.91
CA ARG A 56 7.42 -0.12 -24.36
C ARG A 56 8.30 1.06 -24.77
N MET A 57 8.48 2.03 -23.87
CA MET A 57 9.28 3.21 -24.15
C MET A 57 10.74 3.03 -23.72
N PRO A 58 11.71 3.54 -24.50
CA PRO A 58 13.08 3.70 -24.01
C PRO A 58 13.10 4.51 -22.71
N PHE A 59 13.92 4.10 -21.74
CA PHE A 59 13.98 4.74 -20.42
C PHE A 59 14.12 6.27 -20.48
N TRP A 60 14.98 6.79 -21.35
CA TRP A 60 15.21 8.23 -21.49
C TRP A 60 14.00 8.99 -22.03
N GLN A 61 13.22 8.36 -22.92
CA GLN A 61 11.97 8.93 -23.42
C GLN A 61 10.93 9.01 -22.29
N TYR A 62 10.77 7.92 -21.55
CA TYR A 62 9.85 7.89 -20.41
C TYR A 62 10.27 8.88 -19.31
N LEU A 63 11.56 8.97 -18.99
CA LEU A 63 12.08 9.95 -18.03
C LEU A 63 11.78 11.37 -18.46
N LEU A 64 11.95 11.70 -19.75
CA LEU A 64 11.61 13.02 -20.26
C LEU A 64 10.11 13.31 -20.11
N GLN A 65 9.25 12.33 -20.42
CA GLN A 65 7.80 12.45 -20.23
C GLN A 65 7.40 12.62 -18.75
N ASP A 66 8.00 11.86 -17.83
CA ASP A 66 7.80 12.01 -16.37
C ASP A 66 8.23 13.41 -15.91
N LEU A 67 9.39 13.90 -16.37
CA LEU A 67 9.87 15.25 -16.04
C LEU A 67 8.97 16.35 -16.62
N GLN A 68 8.49 16.19 -17.86
CA GLN A 68 7.52 17.11 -18.46
C GLN A 68 6.21 17.11 -17.67
N GLY A 69 5.67 15.93 -17.32
CA GLY A 69 4.49 15.79 -16.48
C GLY A 69 4.66 16.47 -15.12
N ARG A 70 5.84 16.33 -14.49
CA ARG A 70 6.15 17.04 -13.23
C ARG A 70 6.26 18.54 -13.42
N LEU A 71 6.82 19.00 -14.55
CA LEU A 71 6.94 20.43 -14.86
C LEU A 71 5.57 21.11 -14.96
N ARG A 72 4.53 20.39 -15.41
CA ARG A 72 3.15 20.89 -15.48
C ARG A 72 2.62 21.43 -14.15
N TYR A 73 3.01 20.82 -13.03
CA TYR A 73 2.68 21.34 -11.69
C TYR A 73 3.34 22.70 -11.42
N PHE A 74 4.59 22.87 -11.83
CA PHE A 74 5.34 24.11 -11.63
C PHE A 74 4.95 25.23 -12.62
N THR A 75 4.40 24.85 -13.77
CA THR A 75 3.82 25.78 -14.75
C THR A 75 2.31 25.98 -14.55
N LEU A 76 1.75 25.55 -13.41
CA LEU A 76 0.35 25.77 -13.00
C LEU A 76 -0.71 25.19 -13.95
N GLN A 77 -0.40 24.08 -14.62
CA GLN A 77 -1.33 23.39 -15.52
C GLN A 77 -2.16 22.29 -14.82
N GLU A 78 -1.83 21.97 -13.58
CA GLU A 78 -2.50 20.93 -12.78
C GLU A 78 -3.42 21.55 -11.73
N VAL A 79 -4.54 20.89 -11.44
CA VAL A 79 -5.56 21.37 -10.49
C VAL A 79 -5.06 21.34 -9.03
N ARG A 80 -4.20 20.37 -8.71
CA ARG A 80 -3.63 20.18 -7.36
C ARG A 80 -2.12 20.11 -7.44
N PHE A 81 -1.42 20.84 -6.57
CA PHE A 81 0.05 20.81 -6.54
C PHE A 81 0.60 19.65 -5.70
N PHE A 82 0.85 18.50 -6.34
CA PHE A 82 1.57 17.37 -5.73
C PHE A 82 2.57 16.72 -6.70
N PRO A 83 3.63 17.44 -7.10
CA PRO A 83 4.59 16.95 -8.11
C PRO A 83 5.40 15.73 -7.68
N PHE A 84 5.36 15.33 -6.40
CA PHE A 84 6.08 14.17 -5.85
C PHE A 84 5.16 13.04 -5.39
N HIS A 85 3.85 13.17 -5.62
CA HIS A 85 2.84 12.19 -5.23
C HIS A 85 3.11 10.84 -5.89
N TYR A 86 3.31 10.81 -7.20
CA TYR A 86 3.58 9.57 -7.93
C TYR A 86 5.08 9.23 -7.97
N PRO A 87 5.45 7.93 -7.99
CA PRO A 87 6.82 7.48 -8.22
C PRO A 87 7.42 8.11 -9.48
N ASN A 88 8.73 8.36 -9.45
CA ASN A 88 9.45 8.85 -10.62
C ASN A 88 9.93 7.69 -11.51
N ALA A 89 10.33 8.01 -12.73
CA ALA A 89 10.84 7.04 -13.70
C ALA A 89 11.95 6.13 -13.12
N VAL A 90 12.80 6.68 -12.23
CA VAL A 90 13.87 5.90 -11.58
C VAL A 90 13.31 4.87 -10.61
N ALA A 91 12.27 5.22 -9.84
CA ALA A 91 11.61 4.27 -8.94
C ALA A 91 10.97 3.11 -9.72
N LEU A 92 10.42 3.40 -10.91
CA LEU A 92 9.79 2.38 -11.76
C LEU A 92 10.77 1.34 -12.33
N LEU A 93 12.07 1.65 -12.44
CA LEU A 93 13.10 0.65 -12.79
C LEU A 93 13.10 -0.55 -11.83
N PHE A 94 12.65 -0.33 -10.60
CA PHE A 94 12.59 -1.35 -9.57
C PHE A 94 11.22 -2.00 -9.45
N TYR A 95 10.24 -1.69 -10.31
CA TYR A 95 8.86 -2.21 -10.23
C TYR A 95 8.59 -3.37 -11.21
N GLY A 96 9.60 -4.17 -11.53
CA GLY A 96 9.47 -5.26 -12.51
C GLY A 96 8.44 -6.35 -12.17
N SER A 97 7.95 -6.41 -10.92
CA SER A 97 6.83 -7.27 -10.53
C SER A 97 6.05 -6.68 -9.36
N LEU A 98 4.85 -7.21 -9.11
CA LEU A 98 4.04 -6.84 -7.93
C LEU A 98 4.83 -7.01 -6.63
N SER A 99 5.66 -8.07 -6.53
CA SER A 99 6.49 -8.30 -5.36
C SER A 99 7.53 -7.21 -5.13
N HIS A 100 8.20 -6.74 -6.18
CA HIS A 100 9.16 -5.66 -6.05
C HIS A 100 8.48 -4.34 -5.65
N TYR A 101 7.31 -4.07 -6.22
CA TYR A 101 6.49 -2.92 -5.83
C TYR A 101 6.09 -2.96 -4.35
N ARG A 102 5.67 -4.12 -3.83
CA ARG A 102 5.34 -4.28 -2.40
C ARG A 102 6.59 -4.16 -1.51
N LEU A 103 7.74 -4.68 -1.93
CA LEU A 103 9.01 -4.49 -1.22
C LEU A 103 9.41 -3.02 -1.15
N TYR A 104 9.17 -2.24 -2.21
CA TYR A 104 9.35 -0.78 -2.19
C TYR A 104 8.49 -0.12 -1.11
N ILE A 105 7.22 -0.51 -0.98
CA ILE A 105 6.32 0.05 0.05
C ILE A 105 6.75 -0.35 1.46
N ILE A 106 7.16 -1.60 1.66
CA ILE A 106 7.73 -2.06 2.93
C ILE A 106 8.99 -1.26 3.28
N ALA A 107 9.85 -0.98 2.29
CA ALA A 107 11.07 -0.19 2.48
C ALA A 107 10.75 1.24 2.92
N TRP A 108 9.79 1.89 2.27
CA TRP A 108 9.33 3.23 2.68
C TRP A 108 8.66 3.25 4.06
N THR A 109 7.90 2.20 4.40
CA THR A 109 7.31 2.04 5.73
C THR A 109 8.40 1.97 6.80
N GLY A 110 9.43 1.14 6.59
CA GLY A 110 10.58 1.06 7.48
C GLY A 110 11.39 2.36 7.54
N ALA A 111 11.61 3.02 6.41
CA ALA A 111 12.34 4.29 6.35
C ALA A 111 11.62 5.40 7.13
N ALA A 112 10.29 5.52 6.97
CA ALA A 112 9.49 6.48 7.71
C ALA A 112 9.52 6.18 9.22
N ALA A 113 9.31 4.93 9.61
CA ALA A 113 9.37 4.52 11.01
C ALA A 113 10.77 4.75 11.63
N PHE A 114 11.83 4.51 10.86
CA PHE A 114 13.20 4.81 11.27
C PHE A 114 13.37 6.30 11.57
N LEU A 115 12.97 7.20 10.67
CA LEU A 115 13.12 8.64 10.88
C LEU A 115 12.26 9.16 12.03
N VAL A 116 11.02 8.69 12.18
CA VAL A 116 10.19 9.02 13.37
C VAL A 116 10.92 8.60 14.65
N SER A 117 11.50 7.40 14.68
CA SER A 117 12.27 6.95 15.84
C SER A 117 13.50 7.83 16.11
N ARG A 118 14.17 8.33 15.06
CA ARG A 118 15.32 9.21 15.21
C ARG A 118 14.94 10.60 15.69
N VAL A 119 13.81 11.13 15.23
CA VAL A 119 13.22 12.37 15.76
C VAL A 119 12.85 12.18 17.22
N ALA A 120 12.20 11.06 17.58
CA ALA A 120 11.89 10.72 18.96
C ALA A 120 13.15 10.68 19.85
N ALA A 121 14.26 10.13 19.36
CA ALA A 121 15.54 10.10 20.07
C ALA A 121 16.08 11.52 20.37
N ARG A 122 15.83 12.50 19.50
CA ARG A 122 16.25 13.90 19.67
C ARG A 122 15.44 14.67 20.73
N PHE A 123 14.29 14.16 21.15
CA PHE A 123 13.60 14.64 22.36
C PHE A 123 14.19 14.08 23.67
N GLY A 124 15.28 13.32 23.59
CA GLY A 124 15.96 12.77 24.78
C GLY A 124 15.40 11.44 25.27
N SER A 125 14.47 10.83 24.54
CA SER A 125 13.94 9.48 24.82
C SER A 125 15.01 8.37 24.79
N GLY A 126 16.17 8.65 24.18
CA GLY A 126 17.32 7.76 24.10
C GLY A 126 17.17 6.64 23.07
N ASP A 127 18.30 6.17 22.53
CA ASP A 127 18.26 5.22 21.39
C ASP A 127 17.53 3.89 21.64
N ALA A 128 17.37 3.48 22.90
CA ALA A 128 16.72 2.21 23.21
C ALA A 128 15.19 2.33 23.07
N LEU A 129 14.63 3.45 23.52
CA LEU A 129 13.20 3.73 23.37
C LEU A 129 12.88 4.02 21.90
N ALA A 130 13.75 4.76 21.21
CA ALA A 130 13.63 4.96 19.77
C ALA A 130 13.64 3.62 19.00
N LEU A 131 14.62 2.75 19.25
CA LEU A 131 14.69 1.44 18.58
C LEU A 131 13.52 0.53 18.97
N GLY A 132 13.07 0.58 20.23
CA GLY A 132 11.86 -0.13 20.68
C GLY A 132 10.59 0.37 19.98
N GLY A 133 10.44 1.69 19.84
CA GLY A 133 9.35 2.31 19.06
C GLY A 133 9.40 1.94 17.58
N PHE A 134 10.58 1.90 16.97
CA PHE A 134 10.77 1.39 15.60
C PHE A 134 10.35 -0.08 15.48
N THR A 135 10.73 -0.92 16.44
CA THR A 135 10.36 -2.34 16.46
C THR A 135 8.84 -2.52 16.55
N LEU A 136 8.17 -1.76 17.42
CA LEU A 136 6.72 -1.77 17.51
C LEU A 136 6.05 -1.19 16.27
N ALA A 137 6.63 -0.17 15.62
CA ALA A 137 6.07 0.38 14.38
C ALA A 137 6.07 -0.66 13.25
N MET A 138 7.13 -1.47 13.13
CA MET A 138 7.15 -2.59 12.17
C MET A 138 6.08 -3.64 12.48
N ALA A 139 5.84 -3.93 13.76
CA ALA A 139 4.81 -4.89 14.18
C ALA A 139 3.38 -4.34 14.08
N ALA A 140 3.21 -3.02 14.21
CA ALA A 140 1.92 -2.34 14.27
C ALA A 140 1.46 -1.77 12.93
N ALA A 141 2.18 -2.05 11.84
CA ALA A 141 1.75 -1.61 10.51
C ALA A 141 0.33 -2.15 10.23
N PRO A 142 -0.60 -1.31 9.75
CA PRO A 142 -2.01 -1.68 9.61
C PRO A 142 -2.21 -2.45 8.31
N ILE A 143 -1.68 -3.68 8.24
CA ILE A 143 -1.68 -4.52 7.02
C ILE A 143 -3.07 -4.96 6.53
N TRP A 144 -4.13 -4.66 7.28
CA TRP A 144 -5.52 -4.81 6.84
C TRP A 144 -6.00 -3.61 6.03
N ASN A 145 -5.47 -2.42 6.30
CA ASN A 145 -5.84 -1.21 5.61
C ASN A 145 -5.00 -1.05 4.34
N GLU A 146 -5.65 -0.95 3.19
CA GLU A 146 -5.02 -0.79 1.87
C GLU A 146 -3.98 0.33 1.82
N GLY A 147 -4.17 1.40 2.61
CA GLY A 147 -3.22 2.50 2.72
C GLY A 147 -1.82 2.11 3.17
N MET A 148 -1.67 0.95 3.84
CA MET A 148 -0.37 0.44 4.25
C MET A 148 0.42 -0.12 3.07
N TYR A 149 -0.25 -0.80 2.14
CA TYR A 149 0.40 -1.58 1.08
C TYR A 149 0.14 -1.09 -0.34
N SER A 150 -0.74 -0.11 -0.57
CA SER A 150 -1.04 0.47 -1.89
C SER A 150 -0.60 1.96 -1.99
N TYR A 151 -0.97 2.65 -3.06
CA TYR A 151 -0.73 4.09 -3.26
C TYR A 151 0.74 4.48 -3.21
N TYR A 152 1.65 3.62 -3.66
CA TYR A 152 3.08 3.92 -3.78
C TYR A 152 3.73 4.46 -2.50
N ALA A 153 3.24 4.00 -1.35
CA ALA A 153 3.65 4.48 -0.02
C ALA A 153 3.56 6.00 0.16
N VAL A 154 2.58 6.67 -0.45
CA VAL A 154 2.43 8.14 -0.42
C VAL A 154 2.45 8.70 1.02
N PRO A 155 1.63 8.21 1.97
CA PRO A 155 1.66 8.71 3.36
C PRO A 155 3.02 8.46 4.06
N GLN A 156 3.63 7.31 3.81
CA GLN A 156 4.92 6.92 4.39
C GLN A 156 6.04 7.83 3.85
N ARG A 157 6.04 8.11 2.54
CA ARG A 157 6.99 9.03 1.90
C ARG A 157 6.84 10.45 2.42
N ALA A 158 5.61 10.97 2.50
CA ALA A 158 5.38 12.31 3.04
C ALA A 158 5.85 12.43 4.50
N LEU A 159 5.57 11.42 5.34
CA LEU A 159 6.06 11.37 6.71
C LEU A 159 7.60 11.27 6.76
N PHE A 160 8.22 10.44 5.91
CA PHE A 160 9.67 10.33 5.82
C PHE A 160 10.32 11.69 5.54
N TRP A 161 9.87 12.39 4.49
CA TRP A 161 10.43 13.68 4.12
C TRP A 161 10.24 14.73 5.22
N ALA A 162 9.07 14.75 5.86
CA ALA A 162 8.80 15.63 6.99
C ALA A 162 9.75 15.37 8.17
N MET A 163 9.96 14.10 8.55
CA MET A 163 10.87 13.77 9.65
C MET A 163 12.33 14.01 9.30
N ALA A 164 12.71 13.83 8.04
CA ALA A 164 14.05 14.20 7.55
C ALA A 164 14.26 15.71 7.66
N ALA A 165 13.25 16.52 7.32
CA ALA A 165 13.28 17.97 7.51
C ALA A 165 13.48 18.32 8.99
N TRP A 166 12.77 17.66 9.92
CA TRP A 166 12.92 17.88 11.36
C TRP A 166 14.32 17.54 11.88
N LEU A 167 14.93 16.45 11.39
CA LEU A 167 16.31 16.13 11.72
C LEU A 167 17.29 17.20 11.22
N CYS A 168 17.03 17.79 10.05
CA CYS A 168 17.78 18.93 9.55
C CYS A 168 17.54 20.19 10.41
N LEU A 169 16.32 20.41 10.90
CA LEU A 169 16.02 21.50 11.84
C LEU A 169 16.81 21.35 13.15
N PHE A 170 16.97 20.15 13.70
CA PHE A 170 17.88 19.93 14.83
C PHE A 170 19.34 20.23 14.46
N GLY A 171 19.77 19.92 13.24
CA GLY A 171 21.10 20.29 12.75
C GLY A 171 21.29 21.81 12.66
N TRP A 172 20.26 22.52 12.16
CA TRP A 172 20.20 23.97 12.09
C TRP A 172 20.23 24.61 13.48
N GLU A 173 19.37 24.18 14.40
CA GLU A 173 19.28 24.68 15.79
C GLU A 173 20.63 24.57 16.52
N ASN A 174 21.38 23.48 16.30
CA ASN A 174 22.63 23.23 17.02
C ASN A 174 23.87 23.90 16.41
N SER A 175 23.87 24.15 15.10
CA SER A 175 25.10 24.57 14.39
C SER A 175 24.98 25.83 13.56
N HIS A 176 23.74 26.30 13.29
CA HIS A 176 23.43 27.42 12.41
C HIS A 176 24.11 27.38 11.04
N ARG A 177 24.47 26.18 10.55
CA ARG A 177 25.00 26.01 9.20
C ARG A 177 23.87 26.09 8.17
N ARG A 178 24.02 26.98 7.19
CA ARG A 178 23.02 27.22 6.13
C ARG A 178 22.63 25.95 5.36
N GLY A 179 23.53 24.98 5.22
CA GLY A 179 23.23 23.69 4.57
C GLY A 179 22.09 22.92 5.25
N TRP A 180 22.02 22.93 6.59
CA TRP A 180 20.92 22.31 7.33
C TRP A 180 19.59 23.04 7.12
N ALA A 181 19.62 24.37 7.09
CA ALA A 181 18.45 25.17 6.78
C ALA A 181 17.94 24.89 5.35
N ALA A 182 18.83 24.91 4.35
CA ALA A 182 18.48 24.63 2.96
C ALA A 182 17.89 23.22 2.80
N ALA A 183 18.50 22.21 3.43
CA ALA A 183 17.98 20.85 3.43
C ALA A 183 16.60 20.76 4.12
N ALA A 184 16.42 21.42 5.27
CA ALA A 184 15.12 21.44 5.96
C ALA A 184 14.02 22.10 5.10
N ALA A 185 14.34 23.18 4.40
CA ALA A 185 13.41 23.85 3.49
C ALA A 185 13.04 22.95 2.30
N LEU A 186 14.03 22.36 1.63
CA LEU A 186 13.81 21.47 0.49
C LEU A 186 12.99 20.23 0.89
N LEU A 187 13.34 19.58 2.00
CA LEU A 187 12.65 18.39 2.47
C LEU A 187 11.21 18.68 2.93
N SER A 188 10.98 19.84 3.55
CA SER A 188 9.63 20.30 3.90
C SER A 188 8.80 20.56 2.64
N PHE A 189 9.37 21.22 1.64
CA PHE A 189 8.74 21.42 0.33
C PHE A 189 8.38 20.09 -0.35
N VAL A 190 9.31 19.12 -0.36
CA VAL A 190 9.06 17.78 -0.93
C VAL A 190 7.98 17.04 -0.16
N ALA A 191 7.97 17.11 1.19
CA ALA A 191 6.91 16.50 1.99
C ALA A 191 5.53 17.05 1.63
N CYS A 192 5.40 18.38 1.55
CA CYS A 192 4.16 19.07 1.19
C CYS A 192 3.73 18.77 -0.27
N GLY A 193 4.68 18.67 -1.20
CA GLY A 193 4.43 18.30 -2.58
C GLY A 193 4.25 16.78 -2.82
N THR A 194 4.41 15.95 -1.79
CA THR A 194 4.11 14.51 -1.86
C THR A 194 2.66 14.23 -1.45
N TYR A 195 2.22 14.80 -0.32
CA TYR A 195 0.89 14.57 0.23
C TYR A 195 0.51 15.62 1.28
N GLU A 196 -0.79 15.84 1.51
CA GLU A 196 -1.35 16.89 2.36
C GLU A 196 -0.83 16.84 3.81
N ILE A 197 -0.54 15.64 4.33
CA ILE A 197 -0.01 15.48 5.70
C ILE A 197 1.36 16.17 5.88
N GLY A 198 2.10 16.43 4.79
CA GLY A 198 3.37 17.16 4.84
C GLY A 198 3.21 18.56 5.42
N TYR A 199 2.13 19.28 5.06
CA TYR A 199 1.81 20.59 5.60
C TYR A 199 1.58 20.55 7.11
N MET A 200 0.90 19.50 7.60
CA MET A 200 0.67 19.34 9.03
C MET A 200 1.95 19.17 9.82
N PHE A 201 2.89 18.36 9.32
CA PHE A 201 4.14 18.11 10.01
C PHE A 201 5.09 19.30 9.95
N ALA A 202 5.03 20.13 8.90
CA ALA A 202 5.73 21.40 8.86
C ALA A 202 5.16 22.38 9.91
N ALA A 203 3.83 22.51 10.01
CA ALA A 203 3.18 23.34 11.02
C ALA A 203 3.42 22.83 12.45
N LEU A 204 3.37 21.51 12.67
CA LEU A 204 3.66 20.89 13.96
C LEU A 204 5.10 21.18 14.40
N ALA A 205 6.06 21.24 13.47
CA ALA A 205 7.45 21.58 13.81
C ALA A 205 7.51 22.93 14.54
N PHE A 206 6.81 23.94 14.02
CA PHE A 206 6.76 25.26 14.65
C PHE A 206 6.22 25.19 16.08
N VAL A 207 5.09 24.50 16.30
CA VAL A 207 4.51 24.32 17.64
C VAL A 207 5.50 23.64 18.58
N VAL A 208 6.14 22.56 18.14
CA VAL A 208 7.10 21.79 18.93
C VAL A 208 8.32 22.63 19.31
N TRP A 209 8.87 23.42 18.37
CA TRP A 209 10.01 24.28 18.65
C TRP A 209 9.65 25.47 19.55
N CYS A 210 8.45 26.04 19.42
CA CYS A 210 7.93 27.04 20.36
C CYS A 210 7.87 26.48 21.79
N LEU A 211 7.35 25.27 21.96
CA LEU A 211 7.26 24.60 23.26
C LEU A 211 8.64 24.26 23.84
N ARG A 212 9.59 23.82 23.00
CA ARG A 212 10.97 23.53 23.40
C ARG A 212 11.73 24.79 23.84
N ALA A 213 11.64 25.84 23.03
CA ALA A 213 12.33 27.10 23.28
C ALA A 213 11.61 28.00 24.31
N ARG A 214 10.35 27.66 24.66
CA ARG A 214 9.44 28.48 25.46
C ARG A 214 9.33 29.92 24.92
N SER A 215 9.38 30.06 23.60
CA SER A 215 9.39 31.34 22.92
C SER A 215 8.90 31.19 21.48
N VAL A 216 7.88 31.97 21.12
CA VAL A 216 7.34 32.01 19.76
C VAL A 216 8.39 32.54 18.78
N LYS A 217 9.14 33.58 19.18
CA LYS A 217 10.20 34.18 18.36
C LYS A 217 11.31 33.17 18.06
N ALA A 218 11.80 32.47 19.08
CA ALA A 218 12.86 31.48 18.90
C ALA A 218 12.35 30.24 18.13
N GLY A 219 11.10 29.82 18.37
CA GLY A 219 10.45 28.77 17.60
C GLY A 219 10.39 29.13 16.12
N LEU A 220 9.88 30.32 15.80
CA LEU A 220 9.78 30.83 14.43
C LEU A 220 11.14 30.87 13.74
N PHE A 221 12.18 31.42 14.39
CA PHE A 221 13.52 31.50 13.82
C PHE A 221 14.10 30.12 13.50
N ASN A 222 13.93 29.16 14.41
CA ASN A 222 14.47 27.82 14.23
C ASN A 222 13.70 27.00 13.20
N THR A 223 12.40 27.25 13.00
CA THR A 223 11.59 26.53 12.01
C THR A 223 11.35 27.29 10.72
N ALA A 224 11.83 28.54 10.61
CA ALA A 224 11.72 29.37 9.41
C ALA A 224 12.12 28.63 8.12
N PRO A 225 13.19 27.80 8.08
CA PRO A 225 13.51 27.07 6.86
C PRO A 225 12.40 26.09 6.44
N ALA A 226 11.89 25.28 7.36
CA ALA A 226 10.82 24.32 7.06
C ALA A 226 9.49 25.01 6.71
N LEU A 227 9.16 26.10 7.41
CA LEU A 227 7.99 26.92 7.10
C LEU A 227 8.12 27.62 5.75
N GLY A 228 9.32 28.04 5.36
CA GLY A 228 9.60 28.58 4.03
C GLY A 228 9.35 27.56 2.94
N GLY A 229 9.86 26.33 3.09
CA GLY A 229 9.58 25.23 2.16
C GLY A 229 8.09 24.90 2.03
N MET A 230 7.38 24.85 3.16
CA MET A 230 5.92 24.70 3.19
C MET A 230 5.21 25.87 2.49
N GLY A 231 5.65 27.10 2.75
CA GLY A 231 5.08 28.31 2.16
C GLY A 231 5.20 28.33 0.63
N VAL A 232 6.34 27.91 0.08
CA VAL A 232 6.53 27.77 -1.37
C VAL A 232 5.56 26.73 -1.95
N ALA A 233 5.45 25.55 -1.33
CA ALA A 233 4.49 24.53 -1.77
C ALA A 233 3.04 25.03 -1.72
N LEU A 234 2.69 25.76 -0.66
CA LEU A 234 1.36 26.33 -0.48
C LEU A 234 1.03 27.39 -1.54
N ILE A 235 2.00 28.25 -1.91
CA ILE A 235 1.83 29.22 -2.99
C ILE A 235 1.50 28.51 -4.30
N PHE A 236 2.28 27.49 -4.69
CA PHE A 236 1.97 26.70 -5.88
C PHE A 236 0.60 26.03 -5.79
N HIS A 237 0.26 25.46 -4.63
CA HIS A 237 -1.04 24.83 -4.41
C HIS A 237 -2.21 25.80 -4.59
N MET A 238 -2.11 27.01 -4.02
CA MET A 238 -3.13 28.06 -4.19
C MET A 238 -3.23 28.57 -5.63
N LEU A 239 -2.11 28.63 -6.35
CA LEU A 239 -2.09 29.05 -7.76
C LEU A 239 -2.69 27.97 -8.68
N CYS A 240 -2.40 26.70 -8.44
CA CYS A 240 -3.04 25.55 -9.11
C CYS A 240 -4.55 25.51 -8.87
N GLY A 241 -4.99 25.68 -7.62
CA GLY A 241 -6.39 25.55 -7.20
C GLY A 241 -7.38 26.56 -7.80
N ARG A 242 -6.91 27.59 -8.51
CA ARG A 242 -7.76 28.55 -9.24
C ARG A 242 -8.51 27.93 -10.43
N SER A 243 -8.11 26.74 -10.85
CA SER A 243 -8.63 26.04 -12.04
C SER A 243 -9.79 25.07 -11.75
N GLY A 244 -10.33 25.07 -10.53
CA GLY A 244 -11.53 24.29 -10.17
C GLY A 244 -11.19 22.87 -9.72
N GLY A 245 -11.06 22.67 -8.40
CA GLY A 245 -11.00 21.36 -7.76
C GLY A 245 -12.13 21.23 -6.75
N THR A 246 -13.02 20.27 -6.93
CA THR A 246 -14.12 19.97 -6.00
C THR A 246 -13.75 18.80 -5.07
N GLY A 247 -14.34 18.77 -3.87
CA GLY A 247 -14.36 17.56 -3.03
C GLY A 247 -13.41 17.50 -1.82
N ASN A 248 -12.78 18.60 -1.38
CA ASN A 248 -12.01 18.66 -0.13
C ASN A 248 -12.34 19.93 0.69
N GLU A 249 -13.58 20.40 0.62
CA GLU A 249 -14.01 21.59 1.38
C GLU A 249 -13.82 21.38 2.88
N VAL A 250 -13.33 22.42 3.55
CA VAL A 250 -13.19 22.40 5.01
C VAL A 250 -14.57 22.41 5.64
N SER A 251 -14.88 21.40 6.44
CA SER A 251 -16.12 21.30 7.21
C SER A 251 -15.81 21.28 8.70
N LEU A 252 -16.49 22.17 9.44
CA LEU A 252 -16.40 22.30 10.90
C LEU A 252 -17.62 21.70 11.62
N ASP A 253 -18.29 20.71 11.03
CA ASP A 253 -19.28 19.89 11.73
C ASP A 253 -18.60 19.08 12.84
N ILE A 254 -18.57 19.66 14.05
CA ILE A 254 -17.79 19.13 15.18
C ILE A 254 -18.15 17.67 15.51
N PRO A 255 -19.42 17.25 15.60
CA PRO A 255 -19.78 15.84 15.74
C PRO A 255 -19.14 14.93 14.67
N GLN A 256 -19.20 15.32 13.39
CA GLN A 256 -18.62 14.51 12.30
C GLN A 256 -17.09 14.52 12.34
N VAL A 257 -16.48 15.67 12.64
CA VAL A 257 -15.03 15.79 12.84
C VAL A 257 -14.57 14.82 13.93
N LEU A 258 -15.24 14.81 15.09
CA LEU A 258 -14.89 13.90 16.18
C LEU A 258 -15.07 12.42 15.81
N ARG A 259 -16.18 12.09 15.13
CA ARG A 259 -16.43 10.73 14.64
C ARG A 259 -15.32 10.25 13.70
N VAL A 260 -15.02 11.03 12.65
CA VAL A 260 -14.02 10.68 11.65
C VAL A 260 -12.63 10.62 12.26
N LEU A 261 -12.28 11.57 13.15
CA LEU A 261 -11.00 11.57 13.86
C LEU A 261 -10.80 10.26 14.62
N VAL A 262 -11.78 9.85 15.43
CA VAL A 262 -11.70 8.62 16.23
C VAL A 262 -11.66 7.39 15.34
N GLN A 263 -12.53 7.29 14.34
CA GLN A 263 -12.57 6.14 13.43
C GLN A 263 -11.29 6.00 12.62
N GLN A 264 -10.72 7.11 12.14
CA GLN A 264 -9.47 7.10 11.40
C GLN A 264 -8.26 6.78 12.28
N MET A 265 -8.24 7.27 13.54
CA MET A 265 -7.22 6.84 14.50
C MET A 265 -7.35 5.36 14.82
N ALA A 266 -8.57 4.84 14.98
CA ALA A 266 -8.84 3.42 15.18
C ALA A 266 -8.35 2.57 14.00
N ALA A 267 -8.47 3.05 12.76
CA ALA A 267 -7.99 2.38 11.56
C ALA A 267 -6.46 2.15 11.51
N SER A 268 -5.69 2.90 12.32
CA SER A 268 -4.25 2.72 12.47
C SER A 268 -3.85 1.75 13.58
N ILE A 269 -4.82 1.21 14.33
CA ILE A 269 -4.59 0.20 15.36
C ILE A 269 -4.58 -1.18 14.69
N PRO A 270 -3.45 -1.92 14.73
CA PRO A 270 -3.29 -3.16 13.98
C PRO A 270 -4.29 -4.23 14.44
N GLY A 271 -5.21 -4.61 13.55
CA GLY A 271 -6.17 -5.70 13.75
C GLY A 271 -7.44 -5.33 14.50
N LEU A 272 -7.71 -4.05 14.71
CA LEU A 272 -8.99 -3.60 15.25
C LEU A 272 -10.10 -3.77 14.20
N ASN A 273 -9.90 -3.22 13.00
CA ASN A 273 -10.88 -3.24 11.91
C ASN A 273 -11.28 -4.66 11.49
N SER A 274 -10.30 -5.55 11.27
CA SER A 274 -10.57 -6.93 10.87
C SER A 274 -11.34 -7.72 11.95
N ARG A 275 -11.14 -7.40 13.24
CA ARG A 275 -11.95 -8.00 14.33
C ARG A 275 -13.37 -7.46 14.38
N ILE A 276 -13.55 -6.16 14.12
CA ILE A 276 -14.88 -5.56 14.00
C ILE A 276 -15.65 -6.20 12.82
N LEU A 277 -14.92 -6.54 11.75
CA LEU A 277 -15.45 -7.27 10.60
C LEU A 277 -15.61 -8.78 10.84
N GLN A 278 -15.08 -9.31 11.94
CA GLN A 278 -15.09 -10.74 12.26
C GLN A 278 -14.43 -11.60 11.17
N GLU A 279 -13.37 -11.08 10.55
CA GLU A 279 -12.64 -11.78 9.50
C GLU A 279 -12.02 -13.08 10.02
N ASP A 280 -12.13 -14.14 9.22
CA ASP A 280 -11.51 -15.43 9.49
C ASP A 280 -10.02 -15.39 9.16
N CYS A 281 -9.20 -15.85 10.10
CA CYS A 281 -7.75 -15.95 9.93
C CYS A 281 -7.30 -17.25 9.26
N GLY A 282 -8.22 -18.21 9.09
CA GLY A 282 -7.95 -19.52 8.52
C GLY A 282 -6.87 -20.28 9.29
N VAL A 283 -6.21 -21.22 8.62
CA VAL A 283 -5.14 -22.02 9.22
C VAL A 283 -3.85 -21.21 9.31
N LEU A 284 -3.42 -20.87 10.52
CA LEU A 284 -2.20 -20.10 10.76
C LEU A 284 -0.93 -20.90 10.43
N SER A 285 -0.04 -20.34 9.61
CA SER A 285 1.26 -20.95 9.30
C SER A 285 2.28 -20.70 10.42
N ASN A 286 3.38 -21.47 10.43
CA ASN A 286 4.50 -21.21 11.34
C ASN A 286 5.14 -19.84 11.08
N GLY A 287 5.18 -19.39 9.82
CA GLY A 287 5.65 -18.06 9.47
C GLY A 287 4.78 -16.94 10.06
N ASP A 288 3.47 -17.16 10.17
CA ASP A 288 2.55 -16.17 10.74
C ASP A 288 2.75 -15.98 12.24
N ARG A 289 3.23 -17.02 12.94
CA ARG A 289 3.55 -16.97 14.38
C ARG A 289 4.96 -16.46 14.63
N LEU A 290 5.94 -16.92 13.85
CA LEU A 290 7.36 -16.71 14.11
C LEU A 290 7.77 -15.23 14.07
N TRP A 291 7.46 -14.52 12.98
CA TRP A 291 7.95 -13.15 12.79
C TRP A 291 7.38 -12.14 13.80
N PRO A 292 6.06 -12.11 14.10
CA PRO A 292 5.58 -11.22 15.14
C PRO A 292 6.05 -11.62 16.54
N LEU A 293 6.28 -12.90 16.82
CA LEU A 293 6.91 -13.35 18.06
C LEU A 293 8.32 -12.78 18.21
N VAL A 294 9.15 -12.89 17.17
CA VAL A 294 10.51 -12.35 17.17
C VAL A 294 10.49 -10.83 17.36
N LEU A 295 9.61 -10.10 16.68
CA LEU A 295 9.44 -8.66 16.89
C LEU A 295 9.05 -8.34 18.34
N GLY A 296 8.16 -9.13 18.96
CA GLY A 296 7.75 -8.94 20.34
C GLY A 296 8.84 -9.25 21.36
N VAL A 297 9.65 -10.28 21.14
CA VAL A 297 10.85 -10.55 21.95
C VAL A 297 11.84 -9.39 21.83
N LEU A 298 12.14 -8.93 20.60
CA LEU A 298 13.04 -7.80 20.37
C LEU A 298 12.53 -6.52 21.05
N ALA A 299 11.24 -6.19 20.87
CA ALA A 299 10.62 -5.03 21.49
C ALA A 299 10.68 -5.12 23.02
N GLY A 300 10.37 -6.28 23.60
CA GLY A 300 10.40 -6.49 25.04
C GLY A 300 11.81 -6.38 25.62
N LEU A 301 12.81 -6.96 24.98
CA LEU A 301 14.21 -6.81 25.39
C LEU A 301 14.66 -5.34 25.35
N LEU A 302 14.28 -4.59 24.31
CA LEU A 302 14.61 -3.18 24.19
C LEU A 302 13.90 -2.33 25.26
N LEU A 303 12.58 -2.46 25.39
CA LEU A 303 11.75 -1.60 26.23
C LEU A 303 11.83 -1.98 27.72
N PHE A 304 11.94 -3.26 28.06
CA PHE A 304 11.99 -3.72 29.45
C PHE A 304 13.41 -3.88 30.00
N PHE A 305 14.45 -4.04 29.15
CA PHE A 305 15.83 -4.21 29.63
C PHE A 305 16.80 -3.12 29.21
N ALA A 306 16.76 -2.65 27.95
CA ALA A 306 17.69 -1.63 27.48
C ALA A 306 17.28 -0.21 27.91
N VAL A 307 15.99 0.12 27.83
CA VAL A 307 15.45 1.43 28.23
C VAL A 307 15.69 1.75 29.71
N PRO A 308 15.39 0.85 30.67
CA PRO A 308 15.55 1.15 32.10
C PRO A 308 17.02 1.20 32.57
N ARG A 309 17.99 1.00 31.68
CA ARG A 309 19.41 1.27 31.93
C ARG A 309 19.77 2.73 31.62
N LYS A 310 18.90 3.47 30.92
CA LYS A 310 19.09 4.89 30.61
C LYS A 310 18.37 5.75 31.65
N LYS A 311 18.97 6.88 32.01
CA LYS A 311 18.32 7.92 32.83
C LYS A 311 17.25 8.61 31.98
N LEU A 312 16.04 8.08 31.96
CA LEU A 312 14.87 8.75 31.36
C LEU A 312 14.07 9.45 32.44
N ASN A 313 13.82 10.75 32.24
CA ASN A 313 12.96 11.51 33.12
C ASN A 313 11.54 11.63 32.53
N ARG A 314 10.58 12.03 33.38
CA ARG A 314 9.16 12.18 32.98
C ARG A 314 8.97 13.17 31.82
N LYS A 315 9.78 14.23 31.74
CA LYS A 315 9.68 15.24 30.67
C LYS A 315 10.05 14.64 29.31
N MET A 316 11.11 13.83 29.24
CA MET A 316 11.54 13.14 28.02
C MET A 316 10.48 12.15 27.54
N LEU A 317 9.90 11.37 28.46
CA LEU A 317 8.80 10.45 28.14
C LEU A 317 7.56 11.21 27.67
N GLY A 318 7.19 12.29 28.36
CA GLY A 318 6.07 13.15 27.97
C GLY A 318 6.26 13.79 26.59
N ALA A 319 7.47 14.25 26.26
CA ALA A 319 7.78 14.80 24.94
C ALA A 319 7.67 13.73 23.83
N ALA A 320 8.19 12.51 24.08
CA ALA A 320 8.07 11.40 23.14
C ALA A 320 6.61 10.95 22.96
N ALA A 321 5.84 10.88 24.04
CA ALA A 321 4.41 10.55 24.00
C ALA A 321 3.61 11.61 23.25
N GLY A 322 3.82 12.90 23.55
CA GLY A 322 3.15 14.01 22.87
C GLY A 322 3.48 14.04 21.38
N PHE A 323 4.73 13.78 21.01
CA PHE A 323 5.13 13.64 19.61
C PHE A 323 4.46 12.42 18.94
N GLY A 324 4.44 11.26 19.60
CA GLY A 324 3.74 10.08 19.09
C GLY A 324 2.24 10.30 18.91
N LEU A 325 1.59 10.96 19.87
CA LEU A 325 0.17 11.35 19.79
C LEU A 325 -0.09 12.31 18.63
N ALA A 326 0.79 13.29 18.40
CA ALA A 326 0.65 14.21 17.27
C ALA A 326 0.78 13.47 15.93
N VAL A 327 1.76 12.57 15.79
CA VAL A 327 1.91 11.74 14.57
C VAL A 327 0.72 10.80 14.37
N TRP A 328 0.11 10.33 15.45
CA TRP A 328 -1.07 9.47 15.40
C TRP A 328 -2.34 10.24 14.99
N ALA A 329 -2.62 11.35 15.67
CA ALA A 329 -3.91 12.04 15.60
C ALA A 329 -3.98 13.10 14.49
N LEU A 330 -2.89 13.79 14.15
CA LEU A 330 -2.95 14.89 13.19
C LEU A 330 -3.34 14.42 11.77
N PRO A 331 -2.75 13.36 11.19
CA PRO A 331 -3.18 12.90 9.86
C PRO A 331 -4.67 12.54 9.83
N ALA A 332 -5.21 12.00 10.93
CA ALA A 332 -6.64 11.72 11.09
C ALA A 332 -7.48 12.99 11.20
N LEU A 333 -7.01 14.01 11.94
CA LEU A 333 -7.68 15.30 12.07
C LEU A 333 -7.79 16.03 10.74
N LEU A 334 -6.73 16.00 9.92
CA LEU A 334 -6.77 16.61 8.59
C LEU A 334 -7.83 15.99 7.69
N LEU A 335 -7.98 14.66 7.72
CA LEU A 335 -9.07 14.00 7.01
C LEU A 335 -10.43 14.38 7.60
N ALA A 336 -10.54 14.40 8.93
CA ALA A 336 -11.77 14.72 9.63
C ALA A 336 -12.30 16.13 9.33
N LEU A 337 -11.42 17.06 8.96
CA LEU A 337 -11.79 18.42 8.57
C LEU A 337 -12.29 18.54 7.12
N SER A 338 -12.30 17.48 6.32
CA SER A 338 -12.79 17.52 4.93
C SER A 338 -14.19 16.92 4.82
N ALA A 339 -15.10 17.69 4.20
CA ALA A 339 -16.50 17.30 4.00
C ALA A 339 -16.65 15.93 3.31
N ARG A 340 -15.72 15.60 2.39
CA ARG A 340 -15.70 14.30 1.68
C ARG A 340 -15.56 13.11 2.63
N TYR A 341 -14.69 13.20 3.63
CA TYR A 341 -14.45 12.09 4.56
C TYR A 341 -15.46 12.05 5.72
N GLN A 342 -16.22 13.14 5.91
CA GLN A 342 -17.38 13.17 6.79
C GLN A 342 -18.61 12.49 6.18
N ALA A 343 -18.66 12.30 4.87
CA ALA A 343 -19.76 11.61 4.20
C ALA A 343 -19.95 10.18 4.75
N PRO A 344 -21.20 9.68 4.84
CA PRO A 344 -21.47 8.31 5.23
C PRO A 344 -20.72 7.31 4.34
N GLY A 345 -20.10 6.30 4.95
CA GLY A 345 -19.35 5.26 4.23
C GLY A 345 -17.90 5.61 3.88
N ALA A 346 -17.51 6.89 3.85
CA ALA A 346 -16.14 7.30 3.50
C ALA A 346 -15.11 6.85 4.54
N ILE A 347 -15.35 7.15 5.81
CA ILE A 347 -14.58 6.66 6.96
C ILE A 347 -15.56 6.01 7.92
N THR A 348 -15.25 4.78 8.33
CA THR A 348 -16.09 3.97 9.21
C THR A 348 -15.24 3.24 10.25
N TRP A 349 -15.89 2.56 11.20
CA TRP A 349 -15.19 1.64 12.10
C TRP A 349 -14.56 0.43 11.37
N LYS A 350 -15.05 0.12 10.18
CA LYS A 350 -14.59 -1.00 9.35
C LYS A 350 -13.44 -0.59 8.45
N TRP A 351 -13.50 0.62 7.89
CA TRP A 351 -12.54 1.09 6.89
C TRP A 351 -12.08 2.51 7.21
N GLY A 352 -10.76 2.69 7.27
CA GLY A 352 -10.14 4.01 7.31
C GLY A 352 -9.35 4.26 6.03
N TYR A 353 -8.85 5.48 5.88
CA TYR A 353 -8.16 5.93 4.68
C TYR A 353 -6.63 5.89 4.81
N ILE A 354 -5.93 6.19 3.71
CA ILE A 354 -4.49 5.96 3.56
C ILE A 354 -3.58 6.57 4.64
N PRO A 355 -3.89 7.72 5.29
CA PRO A 355 -3.06 8.26 6.37
C PRO A 355 -2.92 7.34 7.59
N ALA A 356 -3.79 6.32 7.74
CA ALA A 356 -3.69 5.30 8.78
C ALA A 356 -2.29 4.65 8.81
N ALA A 357 -1.65 4.48 7.65
CA ALA A 357 -0.30 3.94 7.54
C ALA A 357 0.73 4.81 8.29
N ALA A 358 0.72 6.12 8.07
CA ALA A 358 1.58 7.07 8.80
C ALA A 358 1.21 7.16 10.29
N SER A 359 -0.10 7.23 10.58
CA SER A 359 -0.65 7.32 11.94
C SER A 359 -0.24 6.14 12.84
N SER A 360 -0.14 4.92 12.28
CA SER A 360 0.24 3.71 13.03
C SER A 360 1.63 3.79 13.67
N ILE A 361 2.56 4.51 13.04
CA ILE A 361 3.91 4.74 13.57
C ILE A 361 3.86 5.63 14.81
N GLY A 362 2.97 6.63 14.81
CA GLY A 362 2.69 7.47 15.98
C GLY A 362 2.09 6.67 17.13
N PHE A 363 1.08 5.84 16.84
CA PHE A 363 0.49 4.91 17.81
C PHE A 363 1.55 4.00 18.44
N ALA A 364 2.40 3.36 17.62
CA ALA A 364 3.46 2.48 18.09
C ALA A 364 4.45 3.19 19.02
N LEU A 365 4.78 4.46 18.75
CA LEU A 365 5.62 5.26 19.63
C LEU A 365 4.95 5.55 20.98
N VAL A 366 3.65 5.86 20.99
CA VAL A 366 2.89 6.04 22.24
C VAL A 366 2.92 4.76 23.08
N VAL A 367 2.64 3.61 22.46
CA VAL A 367 2.72 2.30 23.13
C VAL A 367 4.13 2.04 23.68
N ALA A 368 5.18 2.33 22.90
CA ALA A 368 6.56 2.18 23.35
C ALA A 368 6.86 3.00 24.61
N VAL A 369 6.37 4.24 24.69
CA VAL A 369 6.54 5.11 25.87
C VAL A 369 5.79 4.54 27.07
N LEU A 370 4.56 4.06 26.89
CA LEU A 370 3.77 3.45 27.97
C LEU A 370 4.47 2.20 28.53
N LEU A 371 4.97 1.31 27.65
CA LEU A 371 5.71 0.12 28.05
C LEU A 371 7.03 0.46 28.74
N ALA A 372 7.75 1.50 28.27
CA ALA A 372 8.95 2.00 28.93
C ALA A 372 8.67 2.59 30.33
N ALA A 373 7.54 3.29 30.50
CA ALA A 373 7.12 3.79 31.79
C ALA A 373 6.81 2.65 32.78
N LEU A 374 6.12 1.60 32.30
CA LEU A 374 5.86 0.38 33.07
C LEU A 374 7.18 -0.32 33.46
N ALA A 375 8.13 -0.43 32.53
CA ALA A 375 9.46 -0.96 32.80
C ALA A 375 10.19 -0.18 33.90
N GLY A 376 10.06 1.15 33.87
CA GLY A 376 10.58 2.05 34.89
C GLY A 376 9.91 1.86 36.26
N ALA A 377 8.62 1.55 36.30
CA ALA A 377 7.94 1.19 37.54
C ALA A 377 8.46 -0.13 38.12
N CYS A 378 8.63 -1.17 37.29
CA CYS A 378 9.19 -2.45 37.71
C CYS A 378 10.62 -2.35 38.28
N ARG A 379 11.39 -1.33 37.90
CA ARG A 379 12.73 -1.07 38.48
C ARG A 379 12.70 -0.66 39.95
N LYS A 380 11.55 -0.23 40.47
CA LYS A 380 11.39 0.11 41.89
C LYS A 380 11.21 -1.12 42.79
N LEU A 381 10.96 -2.29 42.20
CA LEU A 381 10.85 -3.55 42.93
C LEU A 381 12.24 -4.06 43.36
N PRO A 382 12.30 -4.94 44.38
CA PRO A 382 13.52 -5.70 44.69
C PRO A 382 14.12 -6.38 43.46
N GLN A 383 15.44 -6.49 43.39
CA GLN A 383 16.17 -6.84 42.17
C GLN A 383 15.64 -8.10 41.46
N ILE A 384 15.42 -9.20 42.19
CA ILE A 384 14.92 -10.46 41.63
C ILE A 384 13.50 -10.27 41.08
N LEU A 385 12.59 -9.70 41.88
CA LEU A 385 11.22 -9.40 41.46
C LEU A 385 11.16 -8.46 40.26
N SER A 386 12.07 -7.48 40.18
CA SER A 386 12.20 -6.57 39.04
C SER A 386 12.60 -7.30 37.76
N ILE A 387 13.51 -8.28 37.85
CA ILE A 387 13.92 -9.09 36.69
C ILE A 387 12.77 -10.00 36.25
N LEU A 388 12.15 -10.72 37.19
CA LEU A 388 11.03 -11.62 36.90
C LEU A 388 9.85 -10.87 36.28
N ALA A 389 9.47 -9.72 36.84
CA ALA A 389 8.39 -8.89 36.30
C ALA A 389 8.70 -8.45 34.84
N ARG A 390 9.94 -8.03 34.56
CA ARG A 390 10.32 -7.57 33.21
C ARG A 390 10.45 -8.73 32.21
N LEU A 391 10.84 -9.92 32.66
CA LEU A 391 10.77 -11.15 31.85
C LEU A 391 9.31 -11.51 31.55
N GLY A 392 8.43 -11.49 32.55
CA GLY A 392 7.00 -11.73 32.38
C GLY A 392 6.36 -10.74 31.41
N LEU A 393 6.67 -9.45 31.52
CA LEU A 393 6.21 -8.42 30.58
C LEU A 393 6.76 -8.63 29.16
N THR A 394 8.02 -9.08 29.02
CA THR A 394 8.61 -9.42 27.71
C THR A 394 7.86 -10.61 27.09
N ALA A 395 7.60 -11.65 27.87
CA ALA A 395 6.84 -12.82 27.42
C ALA A 395 5.40 -12.45 27.05
N ALA A 396 4.73 -11.63 27.86
CA ALA A 396 3.36 -11.16 27.60
C ALA A 396 3.29 -10.30 26.33
N LEU A 397 4.24 -9.37 26.12
CA LEU A 397 4.32 -8.59 24.90
C LEU A 397 4.58 -9.47 23.68
N ALA A 398 5.52 -10.42 23.79
CA ALA A 398 5.84 -11.35 22.72
C ALA A 398 4.64 -12.24 22.35
N ALA A 399 3.93 -12.77 23.35
CA ALA A 399 2.71 -13.54 23.14
C ALA A 399 1.60 -12.68 22.53
N GLY A 400 1.39 -11.47 23.04
CA GLY A 400 0.37 -10.54 22.52
C GLY A 400 0.62 -10.14 21.06
N LEU A 401 1.87 -9.79 20.70
CA LEU A 401 2.22 -9.52 19.30
C LEU A 401 2.13 -10.78 18.44
N CYS A 402 2.54 -11.95 18.94
CA CYS A 402 2.41 -13.22 18.23
C CYS A 402 0.95 -13.54 17.92
N LEU A 403 0.05 -13.47 18.92
CA LEU A 403 -1.38 -13.71 18.74
C LEU A 403 -2.00 -12.69 17.78
N ASN A 404 -1.72 -11.40 17.95
CA ASN A 404 -2.30 -10.37 17.08
C ASN A 404 -1.75 -10.43 15.65
N GLY A 405 -0.43 -10.55 15.51
CA GLY A 405 0.26 -10.56 14.23
C GLY A 405 -0.02 -11.84 13.44
N SER A 406 -0.12 -12.99 14.11
CA SER A 406 -0.51 -14.24 13.43
C SER A 406 -1.95 -14.18 12.93
N TYR A 407 -2.89 -13.72 13.76
CA TYR A 407 -4.27 -13.47 13.35
C TYR A 407 -4.34 -12.54 12.12
N LEU A 408 -3.69 -11.38 12.19
CA LEU A 408 -3.70 -10.39 11.10
C LEU A 408 -3.13 -10.94 9.79
N ARG A 409 -1.98 -11.61 9.85
CA ARG A 409 -1.37 -12.22 8.67
C ARG A 409 -2.25 -13.33 8.09
N GLY A 410 -2.86 -14.13 8.97
CA GLY A 410 -3.83 -15.16 8.59
C GLY A 410 -5.04 -14.58 7.87
N VAL A 411 -5.63 -13.51 8.43
CA VAL A 411 -6.76 -12.78 7.83
C VAL A 411 -6.38 -12.25 6.46
N VAL A 412 -5.27 -11.51 6.34
CA VAL A 412 -4.83 -10.92 5.06
C VAL A 412 -4.64 -12.01 4.00
N ARG A 413 -3.99 -13.12 4.35
CA ARG A 413 -3.80 -14.22 3.41
C ARG A 413 -5.12 -14.89 3.03
N THR A 414 -6.01 -15.12 3.97
CA THR A 414 -7.28 -15.83 3.74
C THR A 414 -8.24 -14.96 2.93
N HIS A 415 -8.38 -13.69 3.30
CA HIS A 415 -9.25 -12.72 2.63
C HIS A 415 -8.85 -12.49 1.17
N HIS A 416 -7.55 -12.40 0.88
CA HIS A 416 -7.07 -12.14 -0.48
C HIS A 416 -6.65 -13.40 -1.25
N ALA A 417 -6.80 -14.62 -0.70
CA ALA A 417 -6.39 -15.84 -1.39
C ALA A 417 -7.13 -16.00 -2.72
N GLU A 418 -8.46 -15.99 -2.67
CA GLU A 418 -9.30 -16.15 -3.86
C GLU A 418 -9.12 -14.98 -4.83
N ASN A 419 -9.04 -13.75 -4.33
CA ASN A 419 -8.82 -12.57 -5.16
C ASN A 419 -7.46 -12.60 -5.88
N LEU A 420 -6.40 -13.05 -5.20
CA LEU A 420 -5.09 -13.21 -5.82
C LEU A 420 -5.12 -14.32 -6.88
N ASP A 421 -5.73 -15.46 -6.57
CA ASP A 421 -5.84 -16.58 -7.52
C ASP A 421 -6.62 -16.18 -8.76
N ASN A 422 -7.72 -15.44 -8.60
CA ASN A 422 -8.52 -14.90 -9.71
C ASN A 422 -7.70 -13.90 -10.55
N TYR A 423 -6.99 -12.98 -9.89
CA TYR A 423 -6.10 -12.04 -10.56
C TYR A 423 -5.02 -12.76 -11.38
N GLN A 424 -4.35 -13.76 -10.79
CA GLN A 424 -3.29 -14.50 -11.47
C GLN A 424 -3.83 -15.36 -12.62
N PHE A 425 -5.00 -15.96 -12.44
CA PHE A 425 -5.68 -16.68 -13.52
C PHE A 425 -5.98 -15.73 -14.69
N PHE A 426 -6.59 -14.59 -14.41
CA PHE A 426 -6.92 -13.62 -15.45
C PHE A 426 -5.66 -13.13 -16.19
N VAL A 427 -4.60 -12.76 -15.46
CA VAL A 427 -3.31 -12.39 -16.06
C VAL A 427 -2.76 -13.51 -16.95
N ARG A 428 -2.78 -14.75 -16.46
CA ARG A 428 -2.24 -15.90 -17.21
C ARG A 428 -3.01 -16.15 -18.50
N THR A 429 -4.33 -16.02 -18.48
CA THR A 429 -5.16 -16.21 -19.69
C THR A 429 -4.78 -15.22 -20.79
N ILE A 430 -4.53 -13.95 -20.44
CA ILE A 430 -4.08 -12.92 -21.38
C ILE A 430 -2.66 -13.23 -21.89
N GLN A 431 -1.74 -13.58 -20.98
CA GLN A 431 -0.35 -13.91 -21.32
C GLN A 431 -0.21 -15.16 -22.19
N SER A 432 -1.19 -16.06 -22.14
CA SER A 432 -1.27 -17.25 -22.99
C SER A 432 -1.77 -16.94 -24.40
N GLY A 433 -2.06 -15.66 -24.70
CA GLY A 433 -2.48 -15.21 -26.01
C GLY A 433 -3.99 -15.22 -26.24
N LEU A 434 -4.82 -15.39 -25.19
CA LEU A 434 -6.28 -15.48 -25.36
C LEU A 434 -6.89 -14.20 -25.99
N ALA A 435 -6.19 -13.06 -25.93
CA ALA A 435 -6.58 -11.81 -26.56
C ALA A 435 -5.80 -11.51 -27.87
N ASP A 436 -5.08 -12.46 -28.47
CA ASP A 436 -4.20 -12.20 -29.61
C ASP A 436 -4.92 -11.89 -30.92
N ALA A 437 -6.13 -12.41 -31.10
CA ALA A 437 -6.98 -12.04 -32.23
C ALA A 437 -7.43 -10.57 -32.21
N VAL A 438 -7.52 -9.96 -31.02
CA VAL A 438 -8.02 -8.60 -30.81
C VAL A 438 -7.01 -7.58 -31.35
N GLN A 439 -7.47 -6.67 -32.22
CA GLN A 439 -6.66 -5.60 -32.79
C GLN A 439 -6.77 -4.29 -31.99
N PRO A 440 -5.82 -3.34 -32.13
CA PRO A 440 -5.87 -2.06 -31.41
C PRO A 440 -7.13 -1.21 -31.66
N GLY A 441 -7.82 -1.40 -32.78
CA GLY A 441 -9.08 -0.71 -33.09
C GLY A 441 -10.33 -1.45 -32.63
N ASP A 442 -10.18 -2.63 -32.03
CA ASP A 442 -11.28 -3.47 -31.55
C ASP A 442 -11.59 -3.20 -30.07
N LEU A 443 -12.73 -3.69 -29.60
CA LEU A 443 -13.18 -3.59 -28.22
C LEU A 443 -13.29 -4.96 -27.56
N ILE A 444 -12.77 -5.08 -26.34
CA ILE A 444 -13.02 -6.21 -25.45
C ILE A 444 -14.11 -5.86 -24.45
N LEU A 445 -15.15 -6.68 -24.40
CA LEU A 445 -16.16 -6.65 -23.34
C LEU A 445 -15.89 -7.80 -22.36
N CYS A 446 -15.44 -7.44 -21.17
CA CYS A 446 -15.03 -8.41 -20.15
C CYS A 446 -16.04 -8.51 -19.00
N ASN A 447 -16.21 -9.70 -18.43
CA ASN A 447 -17.03 -9.88 -17.22
C ASN A 447 -16.26 -9.58 -15.92
N GLU A 448 -14.92 -9.57 -15.96
CA GLU A 448 -14.10 -9.15 -14.83
C GLU A 448 -14.16 -7.64 -14.67
N ASN A 449 -14.26 -7.19 -13.42
CA ASN A 449 -14.20 -5.79 -13.07
C ASN A 449 -12.85 -5.51 -12.40
N VAL A 450 -11.90 -4.99 -13.18
CA VAL A 450 -10.58 -4.60 -12.69
C VAL A 450 -10.72 -3.46 -11.69
N TRP A 451 -11.49 -2.41 -12.00
CA TRP A 451 -11.69 -1.31 -11.05
C TRP A 451 -12.94 -0.46 -11.34
N ASP A 452 -13.98 -0.64 -10.52
CA ASP A 452 -15.19 0.18 -10.47
C ASP A 452 -15.80 0.47 -11.86
N SER A 453 -15.78 -0.52 -12.74
CA SER A 453 -16.31 -0.40 -14.12
C SER A 453 -15.63 0.70 -14.95
N ASN A 454 -14.43 1.11 -14.57
CA ASN A 454 -13.67 2.15 -15.25
C ASN A 454 -12.99 1.59 -16.51
N ALA A 455 -13.44 2.04 -17.69
CA ALA A 455 -12.91 1.59 -18.97
C ALA A 455 -11.40 1.86 -19.14
N ASP A 456 -10.85 2.93 -18.54
CA ASP A 456 -9.40 3.18 -18.58
C ASP A 456 -8.63 2.12 -17.78
N ALA A 457 -9.21 1.61 -16.69
CA ALA A 457 -8.58 0.56 -15.89
C ALA A 457 -8.58 -0.78 -16.61
N GLU A 458 -9.70 -1.14 -17.23
CA GLU A 458 -9.79 -2.33 -18.08
C GLU A 458 -8.81 -2.25 -19.24
N THR A 459 -8.81 -1.12 -19.95
CA THR A 459 -7.90 -0.84 -21.07
C THR A 459 -6.44 -0.93 -20.62
N ALA A 460 -6.08 -0.30 -19.50
CA ALA A 460 -4.70 -0.36 -18.98
C ALA A 460 -4.29 -1.78 -18.57
N PHE A 461 -5.22 -2.58 -18.05
CA PHE A 461 -4.97 -3.97 -17.66
C PHE A 461 -4.67 -4.84 -18.88
N PHE A 462 -5.58 -4.88 -19.85
CA PHE A 462 -5.37 -5.65 -21.08
C PHE A 462 -4.15 -5.15 -21.84
N SER A 463 -3.94 -3.84 -21.91
CA SER A 463 -2.79 -3.28 -22.62
C SER A 463 -1.47 -3.67 -21.99
N ARG A 464 -1.38 -3.62 -20.65
CA ARG A 464 -0.19 -4.07 -19.92
C ARG A 464 0.16 -5.52 -20.22
N PHE A 465 -0.81 -6.43 -20.08
CA PHE A 465 -0.52 -7.86 -20.12
C PHE A 465 -0.42 -8.43 -21.53
N THR A 466 -1.01 -7.77 -22.53
CA THR A 466 -0.78 -8.10 -23.95
C THR A 466 0.44 -7.39 -24.54
N GLY A 467 0.93 -6.33 -23.89
CA GLY A 467 1.95 -5.44 -24.47
C GLY A 467 1.48 -4.69 -25.72
N ARG A 468 0.16 -4.60 -25.95
CA ARG A 468 -0.49 -3.96 -27.10
C ARG A 468 -1.46 -2.87 -26.62
N GLY A 469 -1.74 -1.86 -27.44
CA GLY A 469 -2.71 -0.84 -27.06
C GLY A 469 -4.09 -1.35 -27.42
N LEU A 470 -4.86 -1.85 -26.45
CA LEU A 470 -6.18 -2.43 -26.64
C LEU A 470 -7.23 -1.63 -25.89
N HIS A 471 -8.48 -1.69 -26.34
CA HIS A 471 -9.61 -1.08 -25.64
C HIS A 471 -10.44 -2.16 -24.95
N ALA A 472 -10.78 -1.92 -23.69
CA ALA A 472 -11.61 -2.83 -22.92
C ALA A 472 -12.61 -2.09 -22.02
N ALA A 473 -13.75 -2.73 -21.78
CA ALA A 473 -14.79 -2.28 -20.89
C ALA A 473 -15.48 -3.47 -20.21
N VAL A 474 -16.15 -3.21 -19.09
CA VAL A 474 -16.93 -4.23 -18.39
C VAL A 474 -18.27 -4.45 -19.12
N LEU A 475 -18.73 -5.69 -19.18
CA LEU A 475 -20.04 -6.03 -19.74
C LEU A 475 -21.16 -5.26 -19.04
N GLY A 476 -22.07 -4.68 -19.83
CA GLY A 476 -23.24 -3.97 -19.32
C GLY A 476 -22.98 -2.54 -18.83
N THR A 477 -21.77 -2.00 -19.04
CA THR A 477 -21.46 -0.59 -18.74
C THR A 477 -21.51 0.26 -20.00
N THR A 478 -21.63 1.59 -19.84
CA THR A 478 -21.49 2.54 -20.94
C THR A 478 -20.02 2.73 -21.31
N TYR A 479 -19.70 2.69 -22.60
CA TYR A 479 -18.34 2.88 -23.13
C TYR A 479 -18.38 3.60 -24.48
N ASP A 480 -17.30 4.29 -24.82
CA ASP A 480 -17.12 4.84 -26.16
C ASP A 480 -16.55 3.74 -27.06
N ALA A 481 -17.41 3.15 -27.89
CA ALA A 481 -17.03 2.03 -28.74
C ALA A 481 -16.07 2.47 -29.86
N PRO A 482 -14.89 1.84 -29.98
CA PRO A 482 -14.08 1.90 -31.19
C PRO A 482 -14.86 1.42 -32.43
N ALA A 483 -14.43 1.85 -33.62
CA ALA A 483 -15.08 1.47 -34.87
C ALA A 483 -14.79 0.02 -35.33
N GLY A 484 -13.85 -0.68 -34.67
CA GLY A 484 -13.48 -2.06 -35.01
C GLY A 484 -14.46 -3.11 -34.49
N ASN A 485 -14.00 -4.35 -34.46
CA ASN A 485 -14.80 -5.49 -34.00
C ASN A 485 -14.97 -5.47 -32.48
N THR A 486 -15.98 -6.19 -31.99
CA THR A 486 -16.18 -6.40 -30.56
C THR A 486 -15.92 -7.86 -30.20
N TYR A 487 -15.27 -8.09 -29.08
CA TYR A 487 -14.97 -9.41 -28.54
C TYR A 487 -15.57 -9.55 -27.16
N ALA A 488 -16.21 -10.68 -26.88
CA ALA A 488 -16.53 -11.07 -25.51
C ALA A 488 -15.31 -11.79 -24.92
N TYR A 489 -14.92 -11.41 -23.70
CA TYR A 489 -13.86 -12.05 -22.94
C TYR A 489 -14.40 -12.44 -21.57
N GLN A 490 -14.54 -13.74 -21.31
CA GLN A 490 -15.14 -14.17 -20.05
C GLN A 490 -14.26 -15.16 -19.31
N THR A 491 -14.21 -14.98 -17.99
CA THR A 491 -13.51 -15.84 -17.03
C THR A 491 -14.49 -16.37 -16.00
N TYR A 492 -14.34 -17.64 -15.65
CA TYR A 492 -15.16 -18.34 -14.68
C TYR A 492 -14.28 -19.25 -13.82
N ARG A 493 -14.54 -19.27 -12.52
CA ARG A 493 -13.82 -20.12 -11.56
C ARG A 493 -14.68 -21.33 -11.21
N LYS A 494 -14.06 -22.51 -11.16
CA LYS A 494 -14.70 -23.80 -10.79
C LYS A 494 -16.04 -24.06 -11.52
N TYR A 495 -16.12 -23.71 -12.79
CA TYR A 495 -17.34 -23.88 -13.59
C TYR A 495 -17.30 -25.21 -14.34
N GLY A 496 -18.18 -26.15 -13.97
CA GLY A 496 -18.13 -27.51 -14.50
C GLY A 496 -16.98 -28.37 -13.92
N GLY A 497 -16.37 -27.92 -12.82
CA GLY A 497 -15.22 -28.59 -12.18
C GLY A 497 -13.87 -27.94 -12.50
N TYR A 498 -13.82 -27.09 -13.53
CA TYR A 498 -12.59 -26.45 -14.02
C TYR A 498 -12.68 -24.93 -14.04
N ASP A 499 -11.52 -24.27 -14.00
CA ASP A 499 -11.46 -22.86 -14.31
C ASP A 499 -11.50 -22.68 -15.83
N LEU A 500 -12.21 -21.65 -16.28
CA LEU A 500 -12.50 -21.43 -17.69
C LEU A 500 -12.25 -19.98 -18.04
N ALA A 501 -11.56 -19.76 -19.15
CA ALA A 501 -11.51 -18.45 -19.78
C ALA A 501 -11.65 -18.61 -21.28
N TRP A 502 -12.32 -17.66 -21.93
CA TRP A 502 -12.47 -17.69 -23.36
C TRP A 502 -12.61 -16.29 -23.95
N CYS A 503 -12.27 -16.17 -25.24
CA CYS A 503 -12.44 -14.96 -26.02
C CYS A 503 -13.05 -15.30 -27.38
N GLY A 504 -14.16 -14.63 -27.72
CA GLY A 504 -14.86 -14.85 -28.99
C GLY A 504 -15.23 -13.53 -29.64
N ARG A 505 -15.15 -13.48 -30.98
CA ARG A 505 -15.54 -12.30 -31.75
C ARG A 505 -17.06 -12.24 -31.87
N LEU A 506 -17.67 -11.16 -31.40
CA LEU A 506 -19.11 -10.93 -31.56
C LEU A 506 -19.45 -10.59 -33.02
N GLN A 507 -20.63 -11.00 -33.46
CA GLN A 507 -21.14 -10.66 -34.80
C GLN A 507 -21.47 -9.16 -34.92
N SER A 508 -21.86 -8.52 -33.82
CA SER A 508 -21.98 -7.07 -33.67
C SER A 508 -21.89 -6.69 -32.18
N ALA A 509 -21.71 -5.41 -31.87
CA ALA A 509 -21.59 -4.92 -30.48
C ALA A 509 -22.81 -5.24 -29.60
N ASP A 510 -24.00 -5.31 -30.21
CA ASP A 510 -25.27 -5.64 -29.54
C ASP A 510 -25.66 -7.12 -29.70
N SER A 511 -24.86 -7.90 -30.42
CA SER A 511 -25.15 -9.31 -30.66
C SER A 511 -24.76 -10.17 -29.47
N ASP A 512 -25.62 -11.13 -29.15
CA ASP A 512 -25.30 -12.24 -28.27
C ASP A 512 -24.72 -13.43 -29.03
N LEU A 513 -24.28 -13.27 -30.28
CA LEU A 513 -23.71 -14.33 -31.12
C LEU A 513 -22.24 -14.06 -31.45
N MET A 514 -21.45 -15.15 -31.54
CA MET A 514 -20.02 -15.14 -31.81
C MET A 514 -19.68 -15.95 -33.06
N ASP A 515 -18.64 -15.48 -33.76
CA ASP A 515 -18.02 -16.14 -34.91
C ASP A 515 -16.75 -16.87 -34.45
N GLY A 516 -16.94 -18.03 -33.81
CA GLY A 516 -15.87 -18.80 -33.20
C GLY A 516 -15.43 -18.30 -31.82
N VAL A 517 -14.82 -19.19 -31.05
CA VAL A 517 -14.31 -18.88 -29.71
C VAL A 517 -12.99 -19.61 -29.45
N GLN A 518 -12.04 -18.88 -28.87
CA GLN A 518 -10.83 -19.48 -28.29
C GLN A 518 -11.07 -19.70 -26.80
N VAL A 519 -10.72 -20.89 -26.33
CA VAL A 519 -10.87 -21.31 -24.94
C VAL A 519 -9.49 -21.61 -24.37
N TYR A 520 -9.15 -20.97 -23.26
CA TYR A 520 -7.93 -21.25 -22.52
C TYR A 520 -8.10 -22.50 -21.66
N VAL A 521 -7.16 -23.43 -21.79
CA VAL A 521 -7.18 -24.74 -21.12
C VAL A 521 -5.95 -24.89 -20.22
N GLN A 522 -6.22 -25.12 -18.92
CA GLN A 522 -5.18 -25.41 -17.93
C GLN A 522 -4.84 -26.90 -17.95
N SER A 523 -3.77 -27.28 -18.65
CA SER A 523 -3.50 -28.71 -18.87
C SER A 523 -3.16 -29.49 -17.60
N ALA A 524 -2.68 -28.81 -16.56
CA ALA A 524 -2.40 -29.46 -15.28
C ALA A 524 -3.68 -29.95 -14.57
N CYS A 525 -4.83 -29.38 -14.93
CA CYS A 525 -6.11 -29.62 -14.28
C CYS A 525 -7.10 -30.31 -15.23
N VAL A 526 -7.14 -29.91 -16.50
CA VAL A 526 -8.13 -30.36 -17.47
C VAL A 526 -7.57 -31.55 -18.26
N PRO A 527 -8.24 -32.71 -18.27
CA PRO A 527 -7.77 -33.86 -19.03
C PRO A 527 -7.95 -33.62 -20.54
N ASP A 528 -7.06 -34.18 -21.35
CA ASP A 528 -7.06 -33.94 -22.80
C ASP A 528 -8.35 -34.43 -23.49
N ASN A 529 -9.06 -35.41 -22.93
CA ASN A 529 -10.36 -35.89 -23.45
C ASN A 529 -11.56 -35.08 -22.95
N ALA A 530 -11.36 -33.99 -22.21
CA ALA A 530 -12.45 -33.14 -21.77
C ALA A 530 -13.18 -32.51 -22.97
N VAL A 531 -14.43 -32.15 -22.74
CA VAL A 531 -15.35 -31.67 -23.78
C VAL A 531 -15.80 -30.25 -23.48
N ILE A 532 -15.67 -29.36 -24.47
CA ILE A 532 -16.24 -28.00 -24.44
C ILE A 532 -17.71 -28.10 -24.82
N LYS A 533 -18.60 -27.68 -23.93
CA LYS A 533 -20.05 -27.60 -24.16
C LYS A 533 -20.46 -26.15 -24.40
N TYR A 534 -21.25 -25.95 -25.45
CA TYR A 534 -21.68 -24.63 -25.91
C TYR A 534 -23.08 -24.69 -26.52
N LYS A 535 -23.64 -23.52 -26.81
CA LYS A 535 -24.91 -23.41 -27.53
C LYS A 535 -24.69 -22.66 -28.82
N VAL A 536 -25.42 -23.05 -29.85
CA VAL A 536 -25.53 -22.28 -31.09
C VAL A 536 -26.97 -21.88 -31.34
N ARG A 537 -27.18 -20.72 -31.96
CA ARG A 537 -28.48 -20.31 -32.46
C ARG A 537 -28.57 -20.61 -33.95
N LEU A 538 -29.54 -21.43 -34.33
CA LEU A 538 -29.80 -21.80 -35.72
C LEU A 538 -30.56 -20.68 -36.46
N ALA A 539 -30.63 -20.79 -37.79
CA ALA A 539 -31.30 -19.79 -38.64
C ALA A 539 -32.80 -19.62 -38.35
N ASP A 540 -33.45 -20.63 -37.74
CA ASP A 540 -34.85 -20.59 -37.31
C ASP A 540 -35.05 -19.94 -35.92
N GLY A 541 -33.96 -19.47 -35.30
CA GLY A 541 -33.95 -18.84 -33.99
C GLY A 541 -33.90 -19.82 -32.81
N THR A 542 -33.89 -21.14 -33.05
CA THR A 542 -33.78 -22.14 -31.99
C THR A 542 -32.34 -22.26 -31.48
N GLU A 543 -32.18 -22.58 -30.19
CA GLU A 543 -30.87 -22.84 -29.58
C GLU A 543 -30.61 -24.34 -29.49
N GLU A 544 -29.49 -24.79 -30.05
CA GLU A 544 -29.02 -26.18 -30.01
C GLU A 544 -27.79 -26.29 -29.10
N ALA A 545 -27.80 -27.26 -28.17
CA ALA A 545 -26.63 -27.56 -27.35
C ALA A 545 -25.65 -28.45 -28.13
N ARG A 546 -24.39 -28.02 -28.20
CA ARG A 546 -23.30 -28.74 -28.88
C ARG A 546 -22.14 -29.00 -27.92
N ALA A 547 -21.31 -29.95 -28.32
CA ALA A 547 -20.16 -30.37 -27.54
C ALA A 547 -19.03 -30.82 -28.46
N ILE A 548 -17.78 -30.45 -28.14
CA ILE A 548 -16.59 -30.84 -28.91
C ILE A 548 -15.46 -31.27 -27.97
N CYS A 549 -14.82 -32.39 -28.26
CA CYS A 549 -13.67 -32.86 -27.48
C CYS A 549 -12.47 -31.93 -27.71
N LEU A 550 -11.68 -31.68 -26.66
CA LEU A 550 -10.47 -30.86 -26.78
C LEU A 550 -9.48 -31.43 -27.81
N LEU A 551 -9.36 -32.76 -27.91
CA LEU A 551 -8.53 -33.43 -28.92
C LEU A 551 -8.96 -33.14 -30.36
N ASP A 552 -10.22 -32.80 -30.58
CA ASP A 552 -10.78 -32.49 -31.90
C ASP A 552 -10.73 -30.99 -32.22
N CYS A 553 -10.33 -30.15 -31.25
CA CYS A 553 -10.18 -28.72 -31.45
C CYS A 553 -8.83 -28.38 -32.09
N THR A 554 -8.76 -27.27 -32.84
CA THR A 554 -7.47 -26.69 -33.22
C THR A 554 -6.79 -26.13 -31.97
N GLN A 555 -5.63 -26.67 -31.61
CA GLN A 555 -4.88 -26.30 -30.41
C GLN A 555 -3.62 -25.48 -30.73
N THR A 556 -3.33 -24.48 -29.91
CA THR A 556 -1.99 -23.85 -29.93
C THR A 556 -0.94 -24.78 -29.29
N PRO A 557 0.36 -24.59 -29.60
CA PRO A 557 1.41 -25.21 -28.82
C PRO A 557 1.27 -24.86 -27.33
N ARG A 558 1.61 -25.82 -26.47
CA ARG A 558 1.60 -25.62 -25.02
C ARG A 558 2.62 -24.55 -24.62
N ASP A 559 2.21 -23.67 -23.71
CA ASP A 559 3.05 -22.60 -23.16
C ASP A 559 4.06 -23.15 -22.12
N ALA A 560 4.81 -22.26 -21.47
CA ALA A 560 5.78 -22.64 -20.43
C ALA A 560 5.14 -23.29 -19.18
N ASN A 561 3.84 -23.11 -18.96
CA ASN A 561 3.07 -23.74 -17.90
C ASN A 561 2.41 -25.05 -18.34
N GLY A 562 2.53 -25.42 -19.63
CA GLY A 562 1.86 -26.58 -20.23
C GLY A 562 0.43 -26.30 -20.72
N ASP A 563 -0.04 -25.05 -20.58
CA ASP A 563 -1.39 -24.60 -20.91
C ASP A 563 -1.49 -24.27 -22.41
N TYR A 564 -2.69 -24.32 -22.99
CA TYR A 564 -2.90 -24.06 -24.42
C TYR A 564 -4.26 -23.42 -24.70
N LEU A 565 -4.45 -22.94 -25.92
CA LEU A 565 -5.73 -22.43 -26.41
C LEU A 565 -6.35 -23.46 -27.35
N ALA A 566 -7.61 -23.81 -27.11
CA ALA A 566 -8.43 -24.63 -27.99
C ALA A 566 -9.43 -23.75 -28.75
N THR A 567 -9.50 -23.90 -30.08
CA THR A 567 -10.42 -23.13 -30.91
C THR A 567 -11.65 -23.95 -31.23
N VAL A 568 -12.83 -23.39 -30.95
CA VAL A 568 -14.12 -23.91 -31.37
C VAL A 568 -14.61 -23.07 -32.55
N GLU A 569 -14.62 -23.68 -33.73
CA GLU A 569 -15.10 -23.06 -34.97
C GLU A 569 -16.54 -23.50 -35.24
N ASP A 570 -17.49 -22.61 -34.96
CA ASP A 570 -18.91 -22.81 -35.26
C ASP A 570 -19.58 -21.45 -35.51
N SER A 571 -20.68 -21.43 -36.25
CA SER A 571 -21.43 -20.21 -36.58
C SER A 571 -22.60 -20.01 -35.64
N GLY A 572 -22.80 -18.79 -35.15
CA GLY A 572 -23.92 -18.47 -34.26
C GLY A 572 -23.75 -19.01 -32.85
N ILE A 573 -22.51 -19.13 -32.36
CA ILE A 573 -22.24 -19.52 -30.97
C ILE A 573 -22.84 -18.46 -30.05
N VAL A 574 -23.69 -18.86 -29.11
CA VAL A 574 -24.29 -17.92 -28.16
C VAL A 574 -23.22 -17.46 -27.16
N ASN A 575 -23.09 -16.13 -26.99
CA ASN A 575 -22.34 -15.42 -25.95
C ASN A 575 -22.98 -15.66 -24.58
N ALA A 576 -22.92 -16.92 -24.15
CA ALA A 576 -23.39 -17.42 -22.88
C ALA A 576 -22.27 -18.20 -22.20
N LYS A 577 -22.53 -18.68 -20.98
CA LYS A 577 -21.55 -19.47 -20.23
C LYS A 577 -21.21 -20.77 -20.96
N LEU A 578 -20.01 -20.82 -21.52
CA LEU A 578 -19.35 -22.05 -22.00
C LEU A 578 -18.95 -22.94 -20.81
N MET A 579 -18.83 -24.26 -21.00
CA MET A 579 -18.39 -25.21 -19.96
C MET A 579 -17.33 -26.17 -20.48
N ILE A 580 -16.39 -26.58 -19.62
CA ILE A 580 -15.50 -27.74 -19.84
C ILE A 580 -15.89 -28.83 -18.84
N TRP A 581 -16.02 -30.07 -19.31
CA TRP A 581 -16.38 -31.24 -18.51
C TRP A 581 -15.48 -32.42 -18.83
N ASP A 582 -15.31 -33.33 -17.87
CA ASP A 582 -14.71 -34.64 -18.13
C ASP A 582 -15.53 -35.39 -19.18
N GLY A 583 -14.84 -35.86 -20.22
CA GLY A 583 -15.41 -36.59 -21.35
C GLY A 583 -15.65 -38.06 -21.06
#